data_AF-A0A3B5AG32-F1
#
_entry.id   AF-A0A3B5AG32-F1
#
_cell.length_a   1.000
_cell.length_b   1.000
_cell.length_c   1.000
_cell.angle_alpha   90.00
_cell.angle_beta   90.00
_cell.angle_gamma   90.00
#
_symmetry.space_group_name_H-M   'P 1'
#
loop_
_entity.id
_entity.type
_entity.pdbx_description
1 polymer ?
#
loop_
_entity_poly.entity_id
_entity_poly.type
_entity_poly.pdbx_seq_one_letter_code
_entity_poly.pdbx_strand_id
1 'polypeptide(L)'
;SDVLPEYKLEVPETTWCILLHYSPFKAFWDWIILLLVLYTAVFTPYSAAFLLDEHGDLRQRSCGYTCNPLNVADLLVDVLFIVDIVINLRTTYVDQNDEVVTQPSRIAKHYIKGWFPIDLFAAVPFDLLIFRSGSDEMATLTSLLKTARLLRLVRVARKLDRYSEYGAAVLFLLMCTFVLIAHWLACIWYAIGFVERPYTETGWLDNLAEQLGKTYNDSDSSSGPSVKDKYVTALYFTLSSLTSVGFGNVSPNTNSEKIFSICVMVIGLMYASIFGNVSAIIQRLYSGTTRYHTQMLRVKEFIRFHQIPGSLRQRLEEYFQHAWSYTNGIDMNA
;
A
#
# COMPACT_ATOMS: atom_id res chain seq x y z
N SER A 1 20.60 37.75 34.92
CA SER A 1 21.39 36.80 35.72
C SER A 1 21.53 35.55 34.90
N ASP A 2 22.59 35.47 34.10
CA ASP A 2 22.87 34.32 33.25
C ASP A 2 23.24 33.14 34.14
N VAL A 3 22.26 32.27 34.36
CA VAL A 3 22.47 30.99 35.01
C VAL A 3 23.25 30.14 34.01
N LEU A 4 24.50 29.82 34.35
CA LEU A 4 25.32 28.85 33.62
C LEU A 4 24.47 27.59 33.40
N PRO A 5 24.28 27.12 32.15
CA PRO A 5 23.57 25.87 31.92
C PRO A 5 24.31 24.76 32.66
N GLU A 6 23.59 24.03 33.52
CA GLU A 6 24.12 22.80 34.11
C GLU A 6 24.63 21.92 32.98
N TYR A 7 25.84 21.37 33.11
CA TYR A 7 26.38 20.39 32.16
C TYR A 7 25.63 19.06 32.33
N LYS A 8 24.33 19.08 32.03
CA LYS A 8 23.51 17.93 31.75
C LYS A 8 23.31 17.94 30.25
N LEU A 9 23.40 16.77 29.62
CA LEU A 9 22.88 16.55 28.28
C LEU A 9 21.35 16.70 28.34
N GLU A 10 20.87 17.93 28.45
CA GLU A 10 19.45 18.22 28.50
C GLU A 10 18.88 18.06 27.10
N VAL A 11 17.83 17.23 27.00
CA VAL A 11 17.06 17.09 25.77
C VAL A 11 16.56 18.49 25.40
N PRO A 12 16.81 18.98 24.17
CA PRO A 12 16.53 20.38 23.82
C PRO A 12 15.10 20.76 24.19
N GLU A 13 14.93 21.85 24.94
CA GLU A 13 13.61 22.32 25.35
C GLU A 13 12.76 22.57 24.11
N THR A 14 11.70 21.77 23.98
CA THR A 14 10.71 21.97 22.92
C THR A 14 9.68 22.96 23.41
N THR A 15 9.40 23.99 22.61
CA THR A 15 8.35 24.96 22.92
C THR A 15 6.99 24.25 23.03
N TRP A 16 6.15 24.69 23.97
CA TRP A 16 4.80 24.15 24.20
C TRP A 16 4.04 24.09 22.86
N CYS A 17 3.67 22.87 22.41
CA CYS A 17 3.00 22.57 21.12
C CYS A 17 3.91 22.23 19.91
N ILE A 18 5.09 21.62 20.12
CA ILE A 18 5.89 21.01 19.05
C ILE A 18 6.04 19.51 19.26
N LEU A 19 5.82 18.75 18.19
CA LEU A 19 5.94 17.29 18.21
C LEU A 19 7.29 16.88 17.62
N LEU A 20 8.07 16.12 18.38
CA LEU A 20 9.31 15.53 17.90
C LEU A 20 9.01 14.44 16.85
N HIS A 21 9.78 14.44 15.76
CA HIS A 21 9.62 13.46 14.67
C HIS A 21 9.85 12.01 15.11
N TYR A 22 10.69 11.79 16.12
CA TYR A 22 10.97 10.49 16.74
C TYR A 22 10.06 10.16 17.93
N SER A 23 9.08 11.02 18.26
CA SER A 23 8.16 10.76 19.37
C SER A 23 7.36 9.47 19.16
N PRO A 24 7.14 8.64 20.21
CA PRO A 24 6.31 7.44 20.10
C PRO A 24 4.88 7.76 19.64
N PHE A 25 4.34 8.92 20.03
CA PHE A 25 3.03 9.38 19.57
C PHE A 25 3.04 9.65 18.05
N LYS A 26 4.09 10.30 17.53
CA LYS A 26 4.23 10.55 16.10
C LYS A 26 4.36 9.25 15.31
N ALA A 27 5.13 8.29 15.82
CA ALA A 27 5.25 6.97 15.20
C ALA A 27 3.90 6.25 15.15
N PHE A 28 3.13 6.25 16.24
CA PHE A 28 1.79 5.67 16.28
C PHE A 28 0.82 6.37 15.31
N TRP A 29 0.82 7.71 15.30
CA TRP A 29 0.02 8.49 14.35
C TRP A 29 0.39 8.17 12.90
N ASP A 30 1.68 8.02 12.60
CA ASP A 30 2.17 7.65 11.28
C ASP A 30 1.67 6.28 10.81
N TRP A 31 1.49 5.33 11.71
CA TRP A 31 0.86 4.02 11.42
C TRP A 31 -0.64 4.15 11.14
N ILE A 32 -1.36 4.98 11.90
CA ILE A 32 -2.78 5.28 11.63
C ILE A 32 -2.92 5.87 10.23
N ILE A 33 -2.12 6.89 9.90
CA ILE A 33 -2.15 7.52 8.57
C ILE A 33 -1.80 6.52 7.48
N LEU A 34 -0.81 5.64 7.68
CA LEU A 34 -0.47 4.59 6.72
C LEU A 34 -1.67 3.66 6.45
N LEU A 35 -2.37 3.23 7.51
CA LEU A 35 -3.56 2.40 7.39
C LEU A 35 -4.69 3.13 6.63
N LEU A 36 -4.92 4.42 6.93
CA LEU A 36 -5.89 5.25 6.23
C LEU A 36 -5.55 5.42 4.74
N VAL A 37 -4.26 5.60 4.41
CA VAL A 37 -3.82 5.69 3.02
C VAL A 37 -4.11 4.38 2.29
N LEU A 38 -3.78 3.22 2.90
CA LEU A 38 -4.08 1.91 2.32
C LEU A 38 -5.59 1.71 2.13
N TYR A 39 -6.40 2.08 3.11
CA TYR A 39 -7.87 2.05 3.01
C TYR A 39 -8.35 2.87 1.81
N THR A 40 -7.88 4.12 1.67
CA THR A 40 -8.29 4.98 0.56
C THR A 40 -7.83 4.43 -0.80
N ALA A 41 -6.62 3.86 -0.87
CA ALA A 41 -6.08 3.30 -2.10
C ALA A 41 -6.86 2.06 -2.60
N VAL A 42 -7.50 1.31 -1.70
CA VAL A 42 -8.38 0.18 -2.05
C VAL A 42 -9.80 0.68 -2.31
N PHE A 43 -10.36 1.47 -1.39
CA PHE A 43 -11.76 1.84 -1.42
C PHE A 43 -12.11 2.81 -2.55
N THR A 44 -11.26 3.78 -2.87
CA THR A 44 -11.56 4.80 -3.89
C THR A 44 -11.77 4.25 -5.31
N PRO A 45 -10.89 3.40 -5.88
CA PRO A 45 -11.14 2.78 -7.18
C PRO A 45 -12.30 1.78 -7.12
N TYR A 46 -12.48 1.09 -5.99
CA TYR A 46 -13.61 0.18 -5.80
C TYR A 46 -14.95 0.93 -5.85
N SER A 47 -15.07 2.05 -5.12
CA SER A 47 -16.27 2.87 -5.12
C SER A 47 -16.53 3.51 -6.49
N ALA A 48 -15.46 3.94 -7.18
CA ALA A 48 -15.56 4.55 -8.50
C ALA A 48 -15.97 3.54 -9.57
N ALA A 49 -15.52 2.29 -9.48
CA ALA A 49 -15.85 1.28 -10.46
C ALA A 49 -17.19 0.60 -10.13
N PHE A 50 -17.36 0.04 -8.93
CA PHE A 50 -18.45 -0.88 -8.59
C PHE A 50 -19.67 -0.24 -7.90
N LEU A 51 -19.50 0.88 -7.19
CA LEU A 51 -20.59 1.47 -6.38
C LEU A 51 -21.31 2.64 -7.06
N LEU A 52 -20.76 3.18 -8.16
CA LEU A 52 -21.46 4.18 -8.98
C LEU A 52 -22.72 3.59 -9.66
N ASP A 53 -22.72 2.28 -9.94
CA ASP A 53 -23.84 1.54 -10.58
C ASP A 53 -25.03 1.35 -9.62
N GLU A 54 -24.78 1.07 -8.33
CA GLU A 54 -25.84 0.70 -7.37
C GLU A 54 -26.59 1.90 -6.76
N HIS A 55 -26.05 3.11 -6.85
CA HIS A 55 -26.59 4.32 -6.20
C HIS A 55 -27.14 5.37 -7.18
N GLY A 56 -27.21 5.04 -8.48
CA GLY A 56 -27.82 5.88 -9.51
C GLY A 56 -29.34 6.05 -9.39
N ASP A 57 -30.01 5.27 -8.53
CA ASP A 57 -31.45 5.36 -8.32
C ASP A 57 -31.81 6.36 -7.23
N LEU A 58 -32.30 7.54 -7.65
CA LEU A 58 -33.42 8.36 -7.14
C LEU A 58 -33.65 8.61 -5.62
N ARG A 59 -33.07 7.82 -4.71
CA ARG A 59 -33.13 7.94 -3.25
C ARG A 59 -32.08 8.87 -2.65
N GLN A 60 -31.05 9.24 -3.41
CA GLN A 60 -30.04 10.21 -2.96
C GLN A 60 -30.58 11.65 -2.83
N ARG A 61 -31.78 11.94 -3.37
CA ARG A 61 -32.45 13.24 -3.24
C ARG A 61 -33.22 13.45 -1.93
N SER A 62 -33.48 12.40 -1.13
CA SER A 62 -34.39 12.53 0.03
C SER A 62 -33.75 12.36 1.41
N CYS A 63 -32.50 11.88 1.51
CA CYS A 63 -31.79 11.71 2.78
C CYS A 63 -30.45 12.43 2.72
N GLY A 64 -30.14 13.24 3.73
CA GLY A 64 -28.91 14.04 3.79
C GLY A 64 -27.63 13.19 3.77
N TYR A 65 -26.49 13.86 3.59
CA TYR A 65 -25.14 13.27 3.49
C TYR A 65 -24.80 12.25 4.61
N THR A 66 -25.46 12.33 5.76
CA THR A 66 -25.25 11.51 6.96
C THR A 66 -25.99 10.16 6.97
N CYS A 67 -26.88 9.89 6.02
CA CYS A 67 -27.69 8.66 6.05
C CYS A 67 -26.94 7.41 5.59
N ASN A 68 -25.87 7.56 4.81
CA ASN A 68 -25.04 6.44 4.36
C ASN A 68 -23.81 6.30 5.26
N PRO A 69 -23.64 5.17 5.96
CA PRO A 69 -22.49 4.96 6.87
C PRO A 69 -21.14 5.05 6.14
N LEU A 70 -21.11 4.73 4.84
CA LEU A 70 -19.93 4.83 3.97
C LEU A 70 -19.49 6.29 3.77
N ASN A 71 -20.43 7.21 3.53
CA ASN A 71 -20.11 8.64 3.35
C ASN A 71 -19.61 9.29 4.65
N VAL A 72 -20.15 8.84 5.80
CA VAL A 72 -19.69 9.27 7.12
C VAL A 72 -18.27 8.78 7.38
N ALA A 73 -17.96 7.53 7.01
CA ALA A 73 -16.61 6.98 7.10
C ALA A 73 -15.63 7.77 6.21
N ASP A 74 -15.97 8.02 4.94
CA ASP A 74 -15.14 8.81 4.03
C ASP A 74 -14.87 10.23 4.57
N LEU A 75 -15.90 10.89 5.12
CA LEU A 75 -15.75 12.21 5.75
C LEU A 75 -14.82 12.15 6.96
N LEU A 76 -14.96 11.12 7.82
CA LEU A 76 -14.08 10.93 8.97
C LEU A 76 -12.62 10.77 8.53
N VAL A 77 -12.38 9.98 7.48
CA VAL A 77 -11.05 9.78 6.90
C VAL A 77 -10.49 11.10 6.37
N ASP A 78 -11.27 11.87 5.64
CA ASP A 78 -10.86 13.19 5.12
C ASP A 78 -10.52 14.17 6.26
N VAL A 79 -11.31 14.18 7.35
CA VAL A 79 -11.00 14.98 8.56
C VAL A 79 -9.68 14.55 9.21
N LEU A 80 -9.41 13.25 9.34
CA LEU A 80 -8.14 12.76 9.90
C LEU A 80 -6.93 13.18 9.06
N PHE A 81 -7.07 13.24 7.72
CA PHE A 81 -6.03 13.77 6.85
C PHE A 81 -5.80 15.28 7.00
N ILE A 82 -6.86 16.06 7.28
CA ILE A 82 -6.73 17.49 7.60
C ILE A 82 -6.02 17.66 8.94
N VAL A 83 -6.36 16.86 9.96
CA VAL A 83 -5.67 16.84 11.26
C VAL A 83 -4.19 16.50 11.08
N ASP A 84 -3.86 15.56 10.20
CA ASP A 84 -2.47 15.22 9.87
C ASP A 84 -1.68 16.40 9.29
N ILE A 85 -2.29 17.22 8.42
CA ILE A 85 -1.67 18.44 7.91
C ILE A 85 -1.33 19.39 9.06
N VAL A 86 -2.23 19.56 10.02
CA VAL A 86 -2.01 20.40 11.21
C VAL A 86 -0.88 19.84 12.09
N ILE A 87 -0.82 18.52 12.27
CA ILE A 87 0.25 17.85 13.02
C ILE A 87 1.61 18.02 12.30
N ASN A 88 1.65 17.86 10.98
CA ASN A 88 2.88 18.02 10.20
C ASN A 88 3.40 19.47 10.20
N LEU A 89 2.52 20.46 10.25
CA LEU A 89 2.90 21.88 10.45
C LEU A 89 3.58 22.15 11.81
N ARG A 90 3.41 21.25 12.79
CA ARG A 90 3.97 21.34 14.15
C ARG A 90 5.02 20.26 14.45
N THR A 91 5.38 19.43 13.47
CA THR A 91 6.37 18.37 13.64
C THR A 91 7.76 18.88 13.27
N THR A 92 8.77 18.60 14.09
CA THR A 92 10.17 18.93 13.79
C THR A 92 10.66 18.23 12.53
N TYR A 93 11.61 18.80 11.80
CA TYR A 93 12.31 18.13 10.71
C TYR A 93 13.83 18.21 10.91
N VAL A 94 14.57 17.34 10.22
CA VAL A 94 16.04 17.33 10.20
C VAL A 94 16.49 18.12 8.97
N ASP A 95 17.34 19.13 9.17
CA ASP A 95 17.89 19.94 8.09
C ASP A 95 19.05 19.22 7.39
N GLN A 96 19.56 19.78 6.28
CA GLN A 96 20.69 19.21 5.53
C GLN A 96 22.00 19.08 6.33
N ASN A 97 22.10 19.80 7.45
CA ASN A 97 23.23 19.74 8.39
C ASN A 97 23.02 18.70 9.52
N ASP A 98 22.03 17.81 9.39
CA ASP A 98 21.63 16.82 10.41
C ASP A 98 21.18 17.42 11.77
N GLU A 99 20.85 18.71 11.79
CA GLU A 99 20.35 19.40 12.97
C GLU A 99 18.81 19.36 13.03
N VAL A 100 18.27 19.14 14.23
CA VAL A 100 16.82 19.11 14.47
C VAL A 100 16.30 20.53 14.62
N VAL A 101 15.49 20.98 13.66
CA VAL A 101 14.89 22.32 13.69
C VAL A 101 13.60 22.29 14.51
N THR A 102 13.59 23.07 15.60
CA THR A 102 12.44 23.19 16.52
C THR A 102 11.66 24.49 16.35
N GLN A 103 12.07 25.43 15.50
CA GLN A 103 11.38 26.71 15.36
C GLN A 103 10.10 26.60 14.51
N PRO A 104 8.90 26.94 15.02
CA PRO A 104 7.63 26.69 14.34
C PRO A 104 7.48 27.46 13.02
N SER A 105 7.99 28.70 12.97
CA SER A 105 7.95 29.51 11.74
C SER A 105 8.83 28.94 10.63
N ARG A 106 9.95 28.29 10.98
CA ARG A 106 10.83 27.63 10.00
C ARG A 106 10.21 26.32 9.52
N ILE A 107 9.66 25.51 10.43
CA ILE A 107 8.92 24.28 10.12
C ILE A 107 7.76 24.57 9.15
N ALA A 108 6.92 25.55 9.46
CA ALA A 108 5.78 25.90 8.63
C ALA A 108 6.20 26.37 7.23
N LYS A 109 7.22 27.24 7.11
CA LYS A 109 7.72 27.70 5.81
C LYS A 109 8.29 26.56 4.97
N HIS A 110 9.05 25.66 5.60
CA HIS A 110 9.61 24.48 4.93
C HIS A 110 8.48 23.57 4.41
N TYR A 111 7.49 23.25 5.25
CA TYR A 111 6.37 22.38 4.88
C TYR A 111 5.48 23.00 3.79
N ILE A 112 5.17 24.30 3.90
CA ILE A 112 4.34 25.02 2.93
C ILE A 112 5.01 25.08 1.54
N LYS A 113 6.33 25.27 1.48
CA LYS A 113 7.09 25.33 0.22
C LYS A 113 7.26 23.95 -0.42
N GLY A 114 7.29 22.89 0.38
CA GLY A 114 7.46 21.52 -0.09
C GLY A 114 6.14 20.80 -0.34
N TRP A 115 5.65 20.11 0.69
CA TRP A 115 4.65 19.06 0.55
C TRP A 115 3.20 19.50 0.81
N PHE A 116 3.00 20.63 1.48
CA PHE A 116 1.69 21.17 1.78
C PHE A 116 0.72 21.24 0.59
N PRO A 117 1.08 21.72 -0.63
CA PRO A 117 0.12 21.83 -1.72
C PRO A 117 -0.43 20.45 -2.15
N ILE A 118 0.42 19.43 -2.18
CA ILE A 118 0.01 18.05 -2.50
C ILE A 118 -0.90 17.51 -1.39
N ASP A 119 -0.49 17.68 -0.14
CA ASP A 119 -1.24 17.20 1.02
C ASP A 119 -2.60 17.89 1.14
N LEU A 120 -2.67 19.19 0.86
CA LEU A 120 -3.89 19.99 0.86
C LEU A 120 -4.84 19.52 -0.25
N PHE A 121 -4.37 19.41 -1.49
CA PHE A 121 -5.19 18.97 -2.62
C PHE A 121 -5.74 17.56 -2.42
N ALA A 122 -4.95 16.66 -1.83
CA ALA A 122 -5.36 15.30 -1.51
C ALA A 122 -6.35 15.19 -0.33
N ALA A 123 -6.44 16.21 0.54
CA ALA A 123 -7.30 16.22 1.72
C ALA A 123 -8.65 16.91 1.50
N VAL A 124 -8.91 17.49 0.33
CA VAL A 124 -10.18 18.17 0.03
C VAL A 124 -11.33 17.16 -0.07
N PRO A 125 -12.41 17.30 0.73
CA PRO A 125 -13.59 16.45 0.64
C PRO A 125 -14.48 16.91 -0.54
N PHE A 126 -14.11 16.50 -1.76
CA PHE A 126 -14.80 16.93 -2.98
C PHE A 126 -16.29 16.54 -3.01
N ASP A 127 -16.71 15.48 -2.32
CA ASP A 127 -18.10 15.04 -2.22
C ASP A 127 -19.03 16.11 -1.60
N LEU A 128 -18.51 16.89 -0.64
CA LEU A 128 -19.27 17.97 0.00
C LEU A 128 -19.51 19.16 -0.95
N LEU A 129 -18.60 19.38 -1.90
CA LEU A 129 -18.73 20.43 -2.91
C LEU A 129 -19.84 20.10 -3.93
N ILE A 130 -20.01 18.81 -4.30
CA ILE A 130 -21.06 18.35 -5.20
C ILE A 130 -22.45 18.58 -4.59
N PHE A 131 -22.63 18.18 -3.32
CA PHE A 131 -23.91 18.32 -2.61
C PHE A 131 -24.39 19.78 -2.57
N ARG A 132 -23.44 20.73 -2.50
CA ARG A 132 -23.74 22.16 -2.47
C ARG A 132 -23.98 22.77 -3.86
N SER A 133 -23.33 22.25 -4.91
CA SER A 133 -23.37 22.84 -6.25
C SER A 133 -24.57 22.38 -7.09
N GLY A 134 -25.11 21.17 -6.86
CA GLY A 134 -26.36 20.71 -7.49
C GLY A 134 -26.39 20.62 -9.03
N SER A 135 -25.25 20.75 -9.72
CA SER A 135 -25.16 20.75 -11.18
C SER A 135 -24.63 19.42 -11.73
N ASP A 136 -25.37 18.81 -12.66
CA ASP A 136 -25.02 17.51 -13.28
C ASP A 136 -23.71 17.55 -14.08
N GLU A 137 -23.38 18.69 -14.70
CA GLU A 137 -22.10 18.87 -15.43
C GLU A 137 -20.87 18.81 -14.51
N MET A 138 -21.03 19.18 -13.23
CA MET A 138 -19.95 19.10 -12.24
C MET A 138 -19.79 17.69 -11.66
N ALA A 139 -20.75 16.79 -11.85
CA ALA A 139 -20.70 15.43 -11.29
C ALA A 139 -19.59 14.57 -11.93
N THR A 140 -19.36 14.71 -13.25
CA THR A 140 -18.32 13.97 -13.98
C THR A 140 -16.92 14.47 -13.64
N LEU A 141 -16.71 15.79 -13.64
CA LEU A 141 -15.45 16.42 -13.22
C LEU A 141 -15.13 16.09 -11.77
N THR A 142 -16.13 16.07 -10.89
CA THR A 142 -15.88 15.76 -9.47
C THR A 142 -15.62 14.27 -9.24
N SER A 143 -16.17 13.38 -10.05
CA SER A 143 -15.83 11.95 -10.03
C SER A 143 -14.37 11.70 -10.42
N LEU A 144 -13.82 12.47 -11.38
CA LEU A 144 -12.39 12.47 -11.68
C LEU A 144 -11.56 13.06 -10.52
N LEU A 145 -12.05 14.11 -9.84
CA LEU A 145 -11.38 14.67 -8.67
C LEU A 145 -11.33 13.70 -7.48
N LYS A 146 -12.25 12.73 -7.36
CA LYS A 146 -12.14 11.67 -6.35
C LYS A 146 -10.87 10.84 -6.51
N THR A 147 -10.36 10.69 -7.74
CA THR A 147 -9.09 10.00 -8.00
C THR A 147 -7.87 10.77 -7.46
N ALA A 148 -8.00 12.09 -7.22
CA ALA A 148 -6.97 12.88 -6.54
C ALA A 148 -6.69 12.38 -5.12
N ARG A 149 -7.61 11.62 -4.49
CA ARG A 149 -7.36 10.93 -3.21
C ARG A 149 -6.22 9.92 -3.33
N LEU A 150 -5.92 9.38 -4.51
CA LEU A 150 -4.77 8.48 -4.72
C LEU A 150 -3.41 9.19 -4.54
N LEU A 151 -3.36 10.53 -4.63
CA LEU A 151 -2.15 11.31 -4.32
C LEU A 151 -1.69 11.11 -2.87
N ARG A 152 -2.57 10.65 -1.97
CA ARG A 152 -2.22 10.25 -0.60
C ARG A 152 -1.15 9.15 -0.56
N LEU A 153 -1.00 8.35 -1.61
CA LEU A 153 0.06 7.33 -1.71
C LEU A 153 1.46 7.89 -1.82
N VAL A 154 1.61 9.14 -2.30
CA VAL A 154 2.89 9.84 -2.31
C VAL A 154 3.46 9.94 -0.90
N ARG A 155 2.61 9.95 0.12
CA ARG A 155 3.02 9.97 1.53
C ARG A 155 3.73 8.69 1.98
N VAL A 156 3.40 7.55 1.38
CA VAL A 156 4.08 6.27 1.63
C VAL A 156 5.49 6.33 1.06
N ALA A 157 5.65 6.89 -0.14
CA ALA A 157 6.96 7.08 -0.76
C ALA A 157 7.90 7.94 0.11
N ARG A 158 7.38 8.99 0.77
CA ARG A 158 8.16 9.82 1.71
C ARG A 158 8.71 9.06 2.92
N LYS A 159 8.04 7.99 3.32
CA LYS A 159 8.44 7.16 4.47
C LYS A 159 9.19 5.90 4.06
N LEU A 160 9.32 5.67 2.75
CA LEU A 160 9.94 4.46 2.22
C LEU A 160 11.40 4.36 2.64
N ASP A 161 12.15 5.47 2.68
CA ASP A 161 13.55 5.48 3.10
C ASP A 161 13.72 4.92 4.53
N ARG A 162 12.89 5.36 5.48
CA ARG A 162 12.89 4.84 6.86
C ARG A 162 12.50 3.37 6.95
N TYR A 163 11.54 2.92 6.13
CA TYR A 163 11.15 1.51 6.10
C TYR A 163 12.14 0.63 5.35
N SER A 164 12.94 1.21 4.45
CA SER A 164 13.94 0.50 3.65
C SER A 164 15.07 -0.11 4.47
N GLU A 165 15.31 0.44 5.67
CA GLU A 165 16.27 -0.10 6.66
C GLU A 165 15.86 -1.48 7.18
N TYR A 166 14.55 -1.78 7.20
CA TYR A 166 14.01 -3.04 7.70
C TYR A 166 13.62 -3.95 6.53
N GLY A 167 14.50 -4.89 6.15
CA GLY A 167 14.29 -5.78 4.99
C GLY A 167 12.96 -6.55 5.00
N ALA A 168 12.47 -6.96 6.17
CA ALA A 168 11.15 -7.59 6.31
C ALA A 168 9.98 -6.61 6.04
N ALA A 169 10.12 -5.33 6.41
CA ALA A 169 9.13 -4.30 6.11
C ALA A 169 9.08 -4.01 4.61
N VAL A 170 10.24 -3.96 3.94
CA VAL A 170 10.31 -3.82 2.47
C VAL A 170 9.59 -4.97 1.77
N LEU A 171 9.82 -6.21 2.22
CA LEU A 171 9.13 -7.38 1.66
C LEU A 171 7.60 -7.28 1.83
N PHE A 172 7.14 -6.91 3.03
CA PHE A 172 5.71 -6.72 3.30
C PHE A 172 5.11 -5.63 2.42
N LEU A 173 5.76 -4.45 2.35
CA LEU A 173 5.31 -3.35 1.50
C LEU A 173 5.21 -3.75 0.03
N LEU A 174 6.17 -4.54 -0.45
CA LEU A 174 6.18 -5.02 -1.83
C LEU A 174 5.06 -6.02 -2.14
N MET A 175 4.68 -6.85 -1.16
CA MET A 175 3.51 -7.72 -1.29
C MET A 175 2.21 -6.90 -1.26
N CYS A 176 2.13 -5.88 -0.41
CA CYS A 176 0.98 -4.97 -0.41
C CYS A 176 0.85 -4.21 -1.74
N THR A 177 1.95 -3.74 -2.34
CA THR A 177 1.92 -3.07 -3.64
C THR A 177 1.47 -4.00 -4.76
N PHE A 178 1.84 -5.28 -4.72
CA PHE A 178 1.38 -6.28 -5.69
C PHE A 178 -0.14 -6.40 -5.67
N VAL A 179 -0.69 -6.64 -4.47
CA VAL A 179 -2.14 -6.82 -4.26
C VAL A 179 -2.89 -5.55 -4.66
N LEU A 180 -2.34 -4.37 -4.34
CA LEU A 180 -2.95 -3.09 -4.68
C LEU A 180 -3.01 -2.86 -6.20
N ILE A 181 -1.94 -3.15 -6.93
CA ILE A 181 -1.91 -3.05 -8.40
C ILE A 181 -2.90 -4.04 -9.01
N ALA A 182 -2.95 -5.29 -8.53
CA ALA A 182 -3.91 -6.28 -9.00
C ALA A 182 -5.37 -5.81 -8.79
N HIS A 183 -5.66 -5.20 -7.64
CA HIS A 183 -6.96 -4.60 -7.34
C HIS A 183 -7.30 -3.44 -8.27
N TRP A 184 -6.35 -2.53 -8.54
CA TRP A 184 -6.59 -1.41 -9.46
C TRP A 184 -6.86 -1.88 -10.88
N LEU A 185 -6.06 -2.83 -11.37
CA LEU A 185 -6.29 -3.44 -12.68
C LEU A 185 -7.64 -4.16 -12.71
N ALA A 186 -8.08 -4.78 -11.62
CA ALA A 186 -9.40 -5.43 -11.54
C ALA A 186 -10.55 -4.41 -11.63
N CYS A 187 -10.39 -3.26 -10.97
CA CYS A 187 -11.36 -2.16 -11.07
C CYS A 187 -11.45 -1.61 -12.50
N ILE A 188 -10.29 -1.46 -13.18
CA ILE A 188 -10.26 -1.03 -14.58
C ILE A 188 -10.86 -2.09 -15.51
N TRP A 189 -10.56 -3.38 -15.28
CA TRP A 189 -11.13 -4.49 -16.04
C TRP A 189 -12.66 -4.52 -15.97
N TYR A 190 -13.22 -4.28 -14.78
CA TYR A 190 -14.66 -4.11 -14.60
C TYR A 190 -15.20 -2.87 -15.29
N ALA A 191 -14.52 -1.72 -15.16
CA ALA A 191 -14.94 -0.49 -15.83
C ALA A 191 -15.02 -0.66 -17.35
N ILE A 192 -14.07 -1.38 -17.97
CA ILE A 192 -14.08 -1.69 -19.41
C ILE A 192 -15.32 -2.53 -19.76
N GLY A 193 -15.53 -3.65 -19.04
CA GLY A 193 -16.69 -4.52 -19.31
C GLY A 193 -18.02 -3.81 -19.09
N PHE A 194 -18.12 -2.92 -18.11
CA PHE A 194 -19.31 -2.12 -17.84
C PHE A 194 -19.61 -1.12 -18.98
N VAL A 195 -18.59 -0.42 -19.47
CA VAL A 195 -18.74 0.57 -20.56
C VAL A 195 -19.06 -0.11 -21.90
N GLU A 196 -18.51 -1.29 -22.17
CA GLU A 196 -18.72 -2.00 -23.43
C GLU A 196 -20.05 -2.77 -23.50
N ARG A 197 -20.58 -3.22 -22.36
CA ARG A 197 -21.82 -4.02 -22.28
C ARG A 197 -23.00 -3.50 -23.12
N PRO A 198 -23.34 -2.19 -23.15
CA PRO A 198 -24.45 -1.71 -23.97
C PRO A 198 -24.24 -1.83 -25.49
N TYR A 199 -22.99 -2.02 -25.93
CA TYR A 199 -22.60 -2.03 -27.35
C TYR A 199 -22.24 -3.41 -27.87
N THR A 200 -21.89 -4.35 -26.99
CA THR A 200 -21.43 -5.69 -27.35
C THR A 200 -21.99 -6.74 -26.41
N GLU A 201 -22.63 -7.78 -26.97
CA GLU A 201 -23.22 -8.91 -26.22
C GLU A 201 -22.22 -10.04 -25.90
N THR A 202 -20.95 -9.86 -26.25
CA THR A 202 -19.91 -10.90 -26.13
C THR A 202 -18.82 -10.55 -25.11
N GLY A 203 -19.04 -9.54 -24.26
CA GLY A 203 -18.08 -9.12 -23.25
C GLY A 203 -17.83 -10.18 -22.18
N TRP A 204 -16.73 -10.04 -21.44
CA TRP A 204 -16.40 -10.96 -20.34
C TRP A 204 -17.50 -11.01 -19.27
N LEU A 205 -18.21 -9.90 -19.08
CA LEU A 205 -19.27 -9.75 -18.09
C LEU A 205 -20.55 -10.52 -18.48
N ASP A 206 -20.88 -10.56 -19.77
CA ASP A 206 -22.02 -11.32 -20.30
C ASP A 206 -21.73 -12.82 -20.25
N ASN A 207 -20.50 -13.23 -20.60
CA ASN A 207 -20.07 -14.62 -20.45
C ASN A 207 -20.11 -15.08 -18.98
N LEU A 208 -19.69 -14.21 -18.04
CA LEU A 208 -19.83 -14.49 -16.61
C LEU A 208 -21.30 -14.67 -16.20
N ALA A 209 -22.19 -13.82 -16.70
CA ALA A 209 -23.62 -13.89 -16.44
C ALA A 209 -24.24 -15.22 -16.93
N GLU A 210 -23.84 -15.67 -18.11
CA GLU A 210 -24.25 -16.95 -18.70
C GLU A 210 -23.73 -18.13 -17.86
N GLN A 211 -22.43 -18.14 -17.50
CA GLN A 211 -21.83 -19.20 -16.70
C GLN A 211 -22.48 -19.35 -15.31
N LEU A 212 -22.91 -18.24 -14.71
CA LEU A 212 -23.59 -18.23 -13.40
C LEU A 212 -25.10 -18.47 -13.50
N GLY A 213 -25.68 -18.54 -14.71
CA GLY A 213 -27.12 -18.60 -14.92
C GLY A 213 -27.87 -17.35 -14.43
N LYS A 214 -27.18 -16.22 -14.32
CA LYS A 214 -27.74 -14.92 -13.88
C LYS A 214 -27.69 -13.94 -15.03
N THR A 215 -28.51 -14.17 -16.05
CA THR A 215 -28.52 -13.33 -17.25
C THR A 215 -29.04 -11.94 -16.94
N TYR A 216 -28.56 -10.97 -17.71
CA TYR A 216 -29.05 -9.61 -17.68
C TYR A 216 -30.43 -9.48 -18.32
N ASN A 217 -31.26 -8.61 -17.76
CA ASN A 217 -32.60 -8.31 -18.25
C ASN A 217 -32.78 -6.78 -18.27
N ASP A 218 -33.08 -6.22 -19.43
CA ASP A 218 -33.23 -4.76 -19.62
C ASP A 218 -34.36 -4.14 -18.78
N SER A 219 -35.32 -4.95 -18.35
CA SER A 219 -36.46 -4.50 -17.52
C SER A 219 -36.16 -4.44 -16.02
N ASP A 220 -35.05 -5.03 -15.57
CA ASP A 220 -34.67 -5.08 -14.16
C ASP A 220 -33.22 -4.64 -13.99
N SER A 221 -33.00 -3.43 -13.44
CA SER A 221 -31.67 -2.89 -13.18
C SER A 221 -30.87 -3.71 -12.16
N SER A 222 -31.53 -4.55 -11.36
CA SER A 222 -30.90 -5.46 -10.41
C SER A 222 -30.54 -6.82 -11.02
N SER A 223 -30.87 -7.04 -12.29
CA SER A 223 -30.55 -8.29 -13.00
C SER A 223 -29.05 -8.44 -13.25
N GLY A 224 -28.60 -9.70 -13.30
CA GLY A 224 -27.21 -10.06 -13.55
C GLY A 224 -26.44 -10.58 -12.33
N PRO A 225 -25.11 -10.80 -12.48
CA PRO A 225 -24.22 -11.19 -11.39
C PRO A 225 -24.15 -10.13 -10.29
N SER A 226 -24.01 -10.60 -9.04
CA SER A 226 -23.86 -9.69 -7.89
C SER A 226 -22.56 -8.90 -7.96
N VAL A 227 -22.48 -7.75 -7.28
CA VAL A 227 -21.23 -6.96 -7.18
C VAL A 227 -20.06 -7.81 -6.67
N LYS A 228 -20.33 -8.72 -5.73
CA LYS A 228 -19.34 -9.68 -5.22
C LYS A 228 -18.85 -10.62 -6.32
N ASP A 229 -19.75 -11.18 -7.12
CA ASP A 229 -19.39 -12.09 -8.22
C ASP A 229 -18.55 -11.38 -9.27
N LYS A 230 -18.92 -10.15 -9.64
CA LYS A 230 -18.20 -9.28 -10.57
C LYS A 230 -16.79 -8.95 -10.05
N TYR A 231 -16.69 -8.52 -8.79
CA TYR A 231 -15.42 -8.12 -8.17
C TYR A 231 -14.44 -9.29 -8.01
N VAL A 232 -14.91 -10.42 -7.46
CA VAL A 232 -14.06 -11.60 -7.25
C VAL A 232 -13.56 -12.15 -8.58
N THR A 233 -14.42 -12.22 -9.60
CA THR A 233 -14.04 -12.68 -10.94
C THR A 233 -13.04 -11.74 -11.60
N ALA A 234 -13.23 -10.42 -11.49
CA ALA A 234 -12.29 -9.43 -12.03
C ALA A 234 -10.91 -9.53 -11.35
N LEU A 235 -10.88 -9.66 -10.01
CA LEU A 235 -9.64 -9.82 -9.26
C LEU A 235 -8.94 -11.14 -9.59
N TYR A 236 -9.71 -12.22 -9.74
CA TYR A 236 -9.19 -13.51 -10.16
C TYR A 236 -8.53 -13.43 -11.54
N PHE A 237 -9.18 -12.79 -12.52
CA PHE A 237 -8.61 -12.58 -13.86
C PHE A 237 -7.30 -11.80 -13.78
N THR A 238 -7.26 -10.66 -13.09
CA THR A 238 -6.05 -9.82 -13.04
C THR A 238 -4.91 -10.49 -12.30
N LEU A 239 -5.17 -11.20 -11.20
CA LEU A 239 -4.14 -11.97 -10.50
C LEU A 239 -3.61 -13.12 -11.37
N SER A 240 -4.49 -13.85 -12.07
CA SER A 240 -4.08 -14.94 -12.95
C SER A 240 -3.23 -14.45 -14.13
N SER A 241 -3.52 -13.25 -14.65
CA SER A 241 -2.76 -12.61 -15.73
C SER A 241 -1.44 -12.01 -15.24
N LEU A 242 -1.42 -11.34 -14.08
CA LEU A 242 -0.20 -10.77 -13.49
C LEU A 242 0.81 -11.84 -13.06
N THR A 243 0.32 -12.99 -12.59
CA THR A 243 1.16 -14.13 -12.20
C THR A 243 1.56 -15.02 -13.38
N SER A 244 1.13 -14.68 -14.60
CA SER A 244 1.36 -15.46 -15.83
C SER A 244 0.83 -16.90 -15.77
N VAL A 245 -0.16 -17.18 -14.90
CA VAL A 245 -0.79 -18.51 -14.81
C VAL A 245 -1.81 -18.69 -15.92
N GLY A 246 -2.69 -17.70 -16.13
CA GLY A 246 -3.58 -17.63 -17.29
C GLY A 246 -4.49 -18.85 -17.50
N PHE A 247 -5.30 -19.22 -16.50
CA PHE A 247 -6.20 -20.39 -16.57
C PHE A 247 -7.21 -20.37 -17.73
N GLY A 248 -7.55 -19.19 -18.26
CA GLY A 248 -8.39 -19.03 -19.46
C GLY A 248 -9.90 -19.17 -19.26
N ASN A 249 -10.37 -19.37 -18.04
CA ASN A 249 -11.81 -19.41 -17.71
C ASN A 249 -12.48 -18.02 -17.78
N VAL A 250 -11.72 -16.95 -17.56
CA VAL A 250 -12.11 -15.57 -17.88
C VAL A 250 -11.13 -15.08 -18.93
N SER A 251 -11.66 -14.65 -20.08
CA SER A 251 -10.84 -14.27 -21.23
C SER A 251 -11.37 -13.00 -21.90
N PRO A 252 -10.48 -12.19 -22.49
CA PRO A 252 -10.86 -11.03 -23.28
C PRO A 252 -11.44 -11.46 -24.63
N ASN A 253 -12.67 -11.03 -24.92
CA ASN A 253 -13.38 -11.31 -26.16
C ASN A 253 -13.39 -10.10 -27.09
N THR A 254 -13.59 -8.90 -26.53
CA THR A 254 -13.63 -7.64 -27.29
C THR A 254 -12.22 -7.11 -27.61
N ASN A 255 -12.12 -6.17 -28.55
CA ASN A 255 -10.83 -5.56 -28.90
C ASN A 255 -10.25 -4.74 -27.75
N SER A 256 -11.08 -3.98 -27.01
CA SER A 256 -10.61 -3.19 -25.87
C SER A 256 -10.17 -4.08 -24.71
N GLU A 257 -10.92 -5.15 -24.43
CA GLU A 257 -10.53 -6.17 -23.45
C GLU A 257 -9.19 -6.81 -23.82
N LYS A 258 -8.97 -7.15 -25.10
CA LYS A 258 -7.70 -7.73 -25.58
C LYS A 258 -6.53 -6.76 -25.44
N ILE A 259 -6.70 -5.50 -25.83
CA ILE A 259 -5.67 -4.46 -25.67
C ILE A 259 -5.31 -4.30 -24.19
N PHE A 260 -6.31 -4.22 -23.32
CA PHE A 260 -6.07 -4.14 -21.88
C PHE A 260 -5.33 -5.37 -21.35
N SER A 261 -5.74 -6.58 -21.76
CA SER A 261 -5.08 -7.82 -21.36
C SER A 261 -3.60 -7.84 -21.79
N ILE A 262 -3.27 -7.36 -22.99
CA ILE A 262 -1.88 -7.24 -23.46
C ILE A 262 -1.08 -6.31 -22.52
N CYS A 263 -1.63 -5.15 -22.17
CA CYS A 263 -0.99 -4.22 -21.23
C CYS A 263 -0.77 -4.86 -19.85
N VAL A 264 -1.76 -5.57 -19.32
CA VAL A 264 -1.64 -6.28 -18.02
C VAL A 264 -0.55 -7.34 -18.07
N MET A 265 -0.45 -8.11 -19.15
CA MET A 265 0.59 -9.13 -19.32
C MET A 265 2.00 -8.51 -19.31
N VAL A 266 2.19 -7.36 -19.98
CA VAL A 266 3.48 -6.63 -19.97
C VAL A 266 3.83 -6.14 -18.56
N ILE A 267 2.86 -5.60 -17.82
CA ILE A 267 3.06 -5.20 -16.42
C ILE A 267 3.39 -6.43 -15.55
N GLY A 268 2.74 -7.56 -15.79
CA GLY A 268 3.01 -8.83 -15.10
C GLY A 268 4.46 -9.30 -15.29
N LEU A 269 5.01 -9.20 -16.51
CA LEU A 269 6.42 -9.48 -16.78
C LEU A 269 7.37 -8.57 -15.99
N MET A 270 7.05 -7.28 -15.89
CA MET A 270 7.82 -6.36 -15.03
C MET A 270 7.75 -6.80 -13.57
N TYR A 271 6.59 -7.29 -13.10
CA TYR A 271 6.42 -7.78 -11.74
C TYR A 271 7.20 -9.07 -11.44
N ALA A 272 7.48 -9.90 -12.46
CA ALA A 272 8.38 -11.03 -12.28
C ALA A 272 9.80 -10.61 -11.83
N SER A 273 10.30 -9.45 -12.28
CA SER A 273 11.59 -8.90 -11.82
C SER A 273 11.56 -8.49 -10.35
N ILE A 274 10.40 -8.02 -9.87
CA ILE A 274 10.18 -7.66 -8.47
C ILE A 274 10.27 -8.90 -7.56
N PHE A 275 9.75 -10.05 -7.99
CA PHE A 275 9.96 -11.32 -7.28
C PHE A 275 11.44 -11.73 -7.22
N GLY A 276 12.24 -11.38 -8.23
CA GLY A 276 13.70 -11.53 -8.18
C GLY A 276 14.33 -10.72 -7.04
N ASN A 277 13.89 -9.48 -6.85
CA ASN A 277 14.34 -8.62 -5.75
C ASN A 277 13.90 -9.17 -4.37
N VAL A 278 12.70 -9.75 -4.28
CA VAL A 278 12.25 -10.45 -3.06
C VAL A 278 13.20 -11.58 -2.69
N SER A 279 13.57 -12.41 -3.66
CA SER A 279 14.52 -13.51 -3.44
C SER A 279 15.86 -13.00 -2.91
N ALA A 280 16.39 -11.91 -3.49
CA ALA A 280 17.62 -11.29 -3.02
C ALA A 280 17.52 -10.74 -1.59
N ILE A 281 16.39 -10.13 -1.20
CA ILE A 281 16.16 -9.65 0.17
C ILE A 281 16.09 -10.83 1.15
N ILE A 282 15.38 -11.90 0.79
CA ILE A 282 15.28 -13.13 1.61
C ILE A 282 16.68 -13.73 1.80
N GLN A 283 17.49 -13.82 0.75
CA GLN A 283 18.88 -14.29 0.84
C GLN A 283 19.73 -13.44 1.78
N ARG A 284 19.57 -12.10 1.75
CA ARG A 284 20.24 -11.19 2.69
C ARG A 284 19.79 -11.42 4.13
N LEU A 285 18.48 -11.57 4.37
CA LEU A 285 17.92 -11.81 5.70
C LEU A 285 18.43 -13.12 6.31
N TYR A 286 18.55 -14.18 5.50
CA TYR A 286 19.05 -15.49 5.94
C TYR A 286 20.57 -15.68 5.77
N SER A 287 21.31 -14.65 5.38
CA SER A 287 22.75 -14.76 5.08
C SER A 287 23.57 -15.23 6.29
N GLY A 288 23.29 -14.72 7.49
CA GLY A 288 23.98 -15.10 8.73
C GLY A 288 23.79 -16.58 9.08
N THR A 289 22.53 -17.04 9.12
CA THR A 289 22.18 -18.44 9.39
C THR A 289 22.70 -19.38 8.30
N THR A 290 22.64 -18.97 7.03
CA THR A 290 23.20 -19.74 5.91
C THR A 290 24.72 -19.90 6.04
N ARG A 291 25.42 -18.84 6.46
CA ARG A 291 26.87 -18.89 6.73
C ARG A 291 27.19 -19.88 7.85
N TYR A 292 26.43 -19.86 8.94
CA TYR A 292 26.57 -20.84 10.03
C TYR A 292 26.40 -22.28 9.53
N HIS A 293 25.30 -22.57 8.83
CA HIS A 293 25.06 -23.91 8.31
C HIS A 293 26.13 -24.35 7.33
N THR A 294 26.62 -23.45 6.47
CA THR A 294 27.70 -23.75 5.52
C THR A 294 29.01 -24.09 6.23
N GLN A 295 29.39 -23.34 7.27
CA GLN A 295 30.60 -23.64 8.06
C GLN A 295 30.45 -24.96 8.84
N MET A 296 29.30 -25.19 9.46
CA MET A 296 29.00 -26.45 10.15
C MET A 296 29.06 -27.65 9.20
N LEU A 297 28.56 -27.51 7.97
CA LEU A 297 28.67 -28.55 6.95
C LEU A 297 30.13 -28.85 6.57
N ARG A 298 30.97 -27.82 6.39
CA ARG A 298 32.41 -28.00 6.13
C ARG A 298 33.11 -28.73 7.27
N VAL A 299 32.78 -28.43 8.52
CA VAL A 299 33.31 -29.12 9.70
C VAL A 299 32.90 -30.59 9.70
N LYS A 300 31.62 -30.89 9.42
CA LYS A 300 31.13 -32.28 9.32
C LYS A 300 31.80 -33.05 8.18
N GLU A 301 32.04 -32.40 7.05
CA GLU A 301 32.76 -32.99 5.92
C GLU A 301 34.23 -33.28 6.25
N PHE A 302 34.91 -32.35 6.92
CA PHE A 302 36.27 -32.54 7.44
C PHE A 302 36.37 -33.72 8.41
N ILE A 303 35.43 -33.81 9.37
CA ILE A 303 35.33 -34.93 10.32
C ILE A 303 35.16 -36.27 9.60
N ARG A 304 34.31 -36.31 8.58
CA ARG A 304 34.05 -37.52 7.78
C ARG A 304 35.26 -37.90 6.93
N PHE A 305 35.93 -36.95 6.31
CA PHE A 305 37.09 -37.19 5.45
C PHE A 305 38.27 -37.77 6.26
N HIS A 306 38.56 -37.20 7.42
CA HIS A 306 39.65 -37.64 8.30
C HIS A 306 39.28 -38.81 9.23
N GLN A 307 38.05 -39.34 9.15
CA GLN A 307 37.56 -40.45 10.00
C GLN A 307 37.77 -40.18 11.50
N ILE A 308 37.40 -38.98 11.94
CA ILE A 308 37.61 -38.56 13.34
C ILE A 308 36.73 -39.41 14.29
N PRO A 309 37.30 -39.97 15.37
CA PRO A 309 36.56 -40.81 16.32
C PRO A 309 35.42 -40.04 17.02
N GLY A 310 34.36 -40.76 17.39
CA GLY A 310 33.06 -40.19 17.80
C GLY A 310 33.13 -39.18 18.94
N SER A 311 33.97 -39.42 19.95
CA SER A 311 34.14 -38.51 21.10
C SER A 311 34.75 -37.16 20.70
N LEU A 312 35.77 -37.17 19.83
CA LEU A 312 36.41 -35.95 19.33
C LEU A 312 35.51 -35.22 18.33
N ARG A 313 34.78 -35.97 17.50
CA ARG A 313 33.75 -35.43 16.60
C ARG A 313 32.71 -34.63 17.36
N GLN A 314 32.12 -35.22 18.42
CA GLN A 314 31.07 -34.57 19.20
C GLN A 314 31.59 -33.26 19.81
N ARG A 315 32.80 -33.30 20.41
CA ARG A 315 33.44 -32.14 21.01
C ARG A 315 33.73 -31.02 19.99
N LEU A 316 34.07 -31.37 18.75
CA LEU A 316 34.26 -30.43 17.64
C LEU A 316 32.94 -29.76 17.22
N GLU A 317 31.88 -30.55 17.03
CA GLU A 317 30.56 -30.03 16.67
C GLU A 317 30.01 -29.10 17.78
N GLU A 318 30.14 -29.49 19.05
CA GLU A 318 29.73 -28.69 20.23
C GLU A 318 30.52 -27.39 20.33
N TYR A 319 31.85 -27.41 20.09
CA TYR A 319 32.67 -26.20 20.10
C TYR A 319 32.18 -25.18 19.05
N PHE A 320 31.92 -25.61 17.81
CA PHE A 320 31.44 -24.70 16.76
C PHE A 320 30.03 -24.20 17.03
N GLN A 321 29.15 -25.02 17.61
CA GLN A 321 27.83 -24.58 18.06
C GLN A 321 27.94 -23.51 19.16
N HIS A 322 28.76 -23.76 20.17
CA HIS A 322 28.98 -22.83 21.27
C HIS A 322 29.61 -21.52 20.77
N ALA A 323 30.66 -21.60 19.96
CA ALA A 323 31.32 -20.42 19.39
C ALA A 323 30.33 -19.54 18.62
N TRP A 324 29.46 -20.13 17.79
CA TRP A 324 28.42 -19.38 17.09
C TRP A 324 27.41 -18.76 18.04
N SER A 325 26.93 -19.50 19.04
CA SER A 325 25.97 -18.98 20.02
C SER A 325 26.53 -17.82 20.85
N TYR A 326 27.84 -17.84 21.12
CA TYR A 326 28.52 -16.83 21.91
C TYR A 326 28.80 -15.56 21.09
N THR A 327 29.27 -15.70 19.84
CA THR A 327 29.62 -14.54 19.00
C THR A 327 28.48 -14.05 18.12
N ASN A 328 27.36 -14.78 18.04
CA ASN A 328 26.31 -14.58 17.03
C ASN A 328 26.84 -14.46 15.59
N GLY A 329 27.99 -15.10 15.33
CA GLY A 329 28.67 -15.02 14.04
C GLY A 329 29.44 -13.72 13.79
N ILE A 330 29.59 -12.83 14.77
CA ILE A 330 30.44 -11.64 14.63
C ILE A 330 31.90 -12.08 14.73
N ASP A 331 32.72 -11.66 13.78
CA ASP A 331 34.16 -11.89 13.84
C ASP A 331 34.77 -10.88 14.81
N MET A 332 35.26 -11.35 15.95
CA MET A 332 35.76 -10.50 17.04
C MET A 332 37.20 -10.06 16.83
N ASN A 333 37.87 -10.59 15.80
CA ASN A 333 39.29 -10.36 15.51
C ASN A 333 39.52 -9.56 14.22
N ALA A 334 38.45 -9.05 13.60
CA ALA A 334 38.51 -8.29 12.34
C ALA A 334 38.85 -6.82 12.55
#